data_AF-A0A353N9I1-F1
#
_entry.id   AF-A0A353N9I1-F1
#
_cell.length_a   1.000
_cell.length_b   1.000
_cell.length_c   1.000
_cell.angle_alpha   90.00
_cell.angle_beta   90.00
_cell.angle_gamma   90.00
#
_symmetry.space_group_name_H-M   'P 1'
#
loop_
_entity.id
_entity.type
_entity.pdbx_description
1 polymer ?
#
loop_
_entity_poly.entity_id
_entity_poly.type
_entity_poly.pdbx_seq_one_letter_code
_entity_poly.pdbx_strand_id
1 'polypeptide(L)'
;AVKVTPAHDINDFEVGLRHNLPQITVVGFDAKMTAEAGKYAGLDRYECRKQILVELKEKGYLVGEEVHNHAVGACYRCDTVIEPLISKQWFVK
;
A
#
# COMPACT_ATOMS: atom_id res chain seq x y z
N ALA A 1 5.27 17.09 4.51
CA ALA A 1 4.63 16.50 3.31
C ALA A 1 4.30 15.05 3.61
N VAL A 2 3.27 14.48 2.98
CA VAL A 2 2.88 13.07 3.13
C VAL A 2 2.96 12.36 1.77
N LYS A 3 3.16 11.04 1.78
CA LYS A 3 2.96 10.23 0.57
C LYS A 3 1.47 10.22 0.20
N VAL A 4 1.13 10.05 -1.09
CA VAL A 4 -0.24 9.91 -1.56
C VAL A 4 -0.33 8.67 -2.46
N THR A 5 -1.11 7.68 -2.04
CA THR A 5 -1.27 6.36 -2.67
C THR A 5 -2.76 6.00 -2.84
N PRO A 6 -3.48 6.58 -3.83
CA PRO A 6 -4.94 6.52 -3.90
C PRO A 6 -5.56 5.12 -3.97
N ALA A 7 -4.81 4.10 -4.37
CA ALA A 7 -5.31 2.73 -4.47
C ALA A 7 -5.16 1.90 -3.19
N HIS A 8 -4.44 2.41 -2.17
CA HIS A 8 -4.01 1.63 -0.99
C HIS A 8 -4.25 2.33 0.35
N ASP A 9 -4.90 3.49 0.36
CA ASP A 9 -5.31 4.22 1.57
C ASP A 9 -6.60 5.00 1.30
N ILE A 10 -7.52 5.00 2.26
CA ILE A 10 -8.86 5.60 2.11
C ILE A 10 -8.78 7.13 2.02
N ASN A 11 -7.92 7.77 2.81
CA ASN A 11 -7.75 9.22 2.77
C ASN A 11 -7.07 9.64 1.46
N ASP A 12 -6.07 8.87 1.02
CA ASP A 12 -5.39 9.10 -0.25
C ASP A 12 -6.35 8.90 -1.44
N PHE A 13 -7.30 7.96 -1.36
CA PHE A 13 -8.33 7.74 -2.38
C PHE A 13 -9.19 9.01 -2.56
N GLU A 14 -9.69 9.59 -1.46
CA GLU A 14 -10.49 10.82 -1.51
C GLU A 14 -9.69 12.03 -2.01
N VAL A 15 -8.43 12.18 -1.57
CA VAL A 15 -7.51 13.19 -2.11
C VAL A 15 -7.31 12.97 -3.60
N GLY A 16 -7.07 11.72 -4.02
CA GLY A 16 -6.90 11.34 -5.41
C GLY A 16 -8.09 11.72 -6.28
N LEU A 17 -9.32 11.50 -5.80
CA LEU A 17 -10.54 11.91 -6.50
C LEU A 17 -10.65 13.44 -6.63
N ARG A 18 -10.37 14.19 -5.55
CA ARG A 18 -10.43 15.66 -5.57
C ARG A 18 -9.44 16.29 -6.54
N HIS A 19 -8.32 15.63 -6.78
CA HIS A 19 -7.23 16.12 -7.63
C HIS A 19 -7.09 15.36 -8.96
N ASN A 20 -8.03 14.48 -9.31
CA ASN A 20 -8.01 13.66 -10.53
C ASN A 20 -6.69 12.85 -10.71
N LEU A 21 -6.17 12.28 -9.61
CA LEU A 21 -4.97 11.46 -9.65
C LEU A 21 -5.28 10.03 -10.12
N PRO A 22 -4.35 9.39 -10.86
CA PRO A 22 -4.52 8.00 -11.27
C PRO A 22 -4.50 7.05 -10.06
N GLN A 23 -5.31 6.00 -10.14
CA GLN A 23 -5.42 4.96 -9.12
C GLN A 23 -4.64 3.72 -9.56
N ILE A 24 -3.36 3.66 -9.20
CA ILE A 24 -2.45 2.58 -9.62
C ILE A 24 -2.42 1.48 -8.55
N THR A 25 -2.85 0.28 -8.90
CA THR A 25 -2.92 -0.86 -7.97
C THR A 25 -1.64 -1.70 -8.05
N VAL A 26 -0.73 -1.52 -7.09
CA VAL A 26 0.54 -2.28 -7.00
C VAL A 26 0.45 -3.55 -6.14
N VAL A 27 -0.56 -3.69 -5.29
CA VAL A 27 -0.82 -4.90 -4.48
C VAL A 27 -2.12 -5.55 -4.96
N GLY A 28 -2.10 -6.84 -5.25
CA GLY A 28 -3.24 -7.64 -5.69
C GLY A 28 -4.08 -8.21 -4.53
N PHE A 29 -5.23 -8.81 -4.87
CA PHE A 29 -6.13 -9.45 -3.90
C PHE A 29 -5.52 -10.69 -3.21
N ASP A 30 -4.46 -11.26 -3.79
CA ASP A 30 -3.67 -12.36 -3.24
C ASP A 30 -2.49 -11.88 -2.38
N ALA A 31 -2.45 -10.57 -2.08
CA ALA A 31 -1.39 -9.87 -1.36
C ALA A 31 -0.01 -9.90 -2.05
N LYS A 32 0.03 -10.27 -3.33
CA LYS A 32 1.24 -10.20 -4.14
C LYS A 32 1.31 -8.91 -4.93
N MET A 33 2.53 -8.51 -5.26
CA MET A 33 2.78 -7.32 -6.06
C MET A 33 2.34 -7.54 -7.51
N THR A 34 1.61 -6.59 -8.10
CA THR A 34 1.15 -6.65 -9.49
C THR A 34 2.26 -6.26 -10.47
N ALA A 35 1.97 -6.32 -11.78
CA ALA A 35 2.91 -5.86 -12.82
C ALA A 35 3.31 -4.38 -12.67
N GLU A 36 2.44 -3.55 -12.08
CA GLU A 36 2.70 -2.12 -11.82
C GLU A 36 3.82 -1.91 -10.78
N ALA A 37 4.14 -2.94 -9.99
CA ALA A 37 5.29 -2.91 -9.08
C ALA A 37 6.65 -3.13 -9.79
N GLY A 38 6.64 -3.33 -11.11
CA GLY A 38 7.84 -3.51 -11.92
C GLY A 38 8.64 -4.74 -11.50
N LYS A 39 9.92 -4.54 -11.14
CA LYS A 39 10.83 -5.63 -10.74
C LYS A 39 10.37 -6.41 -9.49
N TYR A 40 9.41 -5.87 -8.74
CA TYR A 40 8.85 -6.50 -7.55
C TYR A 40 7.63 -7.38 -7.83
N ALA A 41 7.15 -7.41 -9.08
CA ALA A 41 5.97 -8.18 -9.46
C ALA A 41 6.08 -9.66 -9.04
N GLY A 42 4.99 -10.19 -8.47
CA GLY A 42 4.88 -11.58 -8.02
C GLY A 42 5.37 -11.87 -6.60
N LEU A 43 6.10 -10.94 -5.95
CA LEU A 43 6.50 -11.08 -4.55
C LEU A 43 5.34 -10.85 -3.59
N ASP A 44 5.38 -11.47 -2.40
CA ASP A 44 4.49 -11.07 -1.31
C ASP A 44 4.82 -9.64 -0.84
N ARG A 45 3.80 -8.88 -0.43
CA ARG A 45 3.93 -7.48 0.00
C ARG A 45 4.96 -7.25 1.12
N TYR A 46 5.10 -8.18 2.06
CA TYR A 46 6.05 -8.04 3.16
C TYR A 46 7.48 -8.39 2.74
N GLU A 47 7.64 -9.35 1.83
CA GLU A 47 8.93 -9.65 1.20
C GLU A 47 9.40 -8.46 0.35
N CYS A 48 8.50 -7.91 -0.46
CA CYS A 48 8.72 -6.71 -1.24
C CYS A 48 9.16 -5.53 -0.36
N ARG A 49 8.47 -5.28 0.76
CA ARG A 49 8.83 -4.22 1.73
C ARG A 49 10.28 -4.35 2.21
N LYS A 50 10.72 -5.57 2.57
CA LYS A 50 12.11 -5.80 3.02
C LYS A 50 13.11 -5.50 1.92
N GLN A 51 12.86 -5.93 0.69
CA GLN A 51 13.75 -5.67 -0.44
C GLN A 51 13.84 -4.18 -0.79
N ILE A 52 12.71 -3.47 -0.78
CA ILE A 52 12.66 -2.02 -1.03
C ILE A 52 13.49 -1.26 0.01
N LEU A 53 13.41 -1.63 1.29
CA LEU A 53 14.20 -0.98 2.34
C LEU A 53 15.71 -1.12 2.10
N VAL A 54 16.16 -2.31 1.68
CA VAL A 54 17.57 -2.55 1.33
C VAL A 54 17.98 -1.66 0.15
N GLU A 55 17.19 -1.64 -0.92
CA GLU A 55 17.50 -0.81 -2.10
C GLU A 55 17.51 0.69 -1.78
N LEU A 56 16.55 1.18 -1.00
CA LEU A 56 16.50 2.59 -0.59
C LEU A 56 17.74 2.98 0.23
N LYS A 57 18.24 2.06 1.06
CA LYS A 57 19.48 2.24 1.81
C LYS A 57 20.70 2.25 0.90
N GLU A 58 20.81 1.28 -0.01
CA GLU A 58 21.92 1.18 -0.97
C GLU A 58 21.99 2.39 -1.91
N LYS A 59 20.84 2.94 -2.31
CA LYS A 59 20.74 4.14 -3.15
C LYS A 59 20.90 5.46 -2.39
N GLY A 60 20.99 5.43 -1.06
CA GLY A 60 21.10 6.62 -0.23
C GLY A 60 19.82 7.47 -0.16
N TYR A 61 18.66 6.89 -0.48
CA TYR A 61 17.35 7.56 -0.35
C TYR A 61 16.72 7.37 1.03
N LEU A 62 17.19 6.38 1.81
CA LEU A 62 16.72 6.16 3.18
C LEU A 62 17.37 7.16 4.15
N VAL A 63 16.58 8.09 4.68
CA VAL A 63 17.04 9.11 5.64
C VAL A 63 17.10 8.58 7.07
N GLY A 64 16.19 7.67 7.45
CA GLY A 64 16.13 7.10 8.79
C GLY A 64 15.03 6.05 8.95
N GLU A 65 15.09 5.30 10.05
CA GLU A 65 14.12 4.28 10.44
C GLU A 65 13.91 4.35 11.96
N GLU A 66 12.65 4.33 12.40
CA GLU A 66 12.28 4.35 13.81
C GLU A 66 11.10 3.40 14.07
N VAL A 67 11.02 2.87 15.28
CA VAL A 67 9.87 2.07 15.71
C VAL A 67 8.71 3.01 16.00
N HIS A 68 7.60 2.83 15.27
CA HIS A 68 6.43 3.67 15.39
C HIS A 68 5.17 2.88 15.75
N ASN A 69 4.61 3.14 16.92
CA ASN A 69 3.34 2.57 17.36
C ASN A 69 2.18 3.33 16.71
N HIS A 70 1.34 2.61 15.97
CA HIS A 70 0.17 3.17 15.31
C HIS A 70 -0.97 2.16 15.28
N ALA A 71 -2.17 2.64 14.95
CA ALA A 71 -3.35 1.80 14.81
C ALA A 71 -3.30 1.06 13.46
N VAL A 72 -3.34 -0.27 13.50
CA VAL A 72 -3.41 -1.13 12.32
C VAL A 72 -4.76 -1.83 12.30
N GLY A 73 -5.50 -1.71 11.19
CA GLY A 73 -6.77 -2.40 11.00
C GLY A 73 -6.57 -3.91 10.83
N ALA A 74 -7.30 -4.71 11.60
CA ALA A 74 -7.28 -6.17 11.53
C ALA A 74 -8.69 -6.73 11.29
N CYS A 75 -8.76 -7.88 10.63
CA CYS A 75 -10.01 -8.60 10.41
C CYS A 75 -10.57 -9.07 11.75
N TYR A 76 -11.81 -8.68 12.06
CA TYR A 76 -12.45 -9.02 13.33
C TYR A 76 -12.63 -10.53 13.60
N ARG A 77 -12.50 -11.39 12.58
CA ARG A 77 -12.68 -12.85 12.70
C ARG A 77 -11.38 -13.62 12.81
N CYS A 78 -10.35 -13.22 12.07
CA CYS A 78 -9.12 -13.97 11.92
C CYS A 78 -7.85 -13.17 12.24
N ASP A 79 -8.02 -11.94 12.75
CA ASP A 79 -6.97 -11.02 13.19
C ASP A 79 -5.92 -10.68 12.13
N THR A 80 -6.16 -11.06 10.87
CA THR A 80 -5.27 -10.76 9.75
C THR A 80 -5.35 -9.27 9.43
N VAL A 81 -4.20 -8.62 9.25
CA VAL A 81 -4.12 -7.21 8.85
C VAL A 81 -4.86 -6.99 7.53
N ILE A 82 -5.74 -5.99 7.51
CA ILE A 82 -6.56 -5.65 6.35
C ILE A 82 -5.71 -4.85 5.35
N GLU A 83 -5.78 -5.23 4.07
CA GLU A 83 -5.21 -4.46 2.97
C GLU A 83 -6.31 -3.59 2.33
N PRO A 84 -6.19 -2.26 2.33
CA PRO A 84 -7.11 -1.39 1.61
C PRO A 84 -6.89 -1.56 0.11
N LEU A 85 -7.88 -2.09 -0.61
CA LEU A 85 -7.83 -2.29 -2.06
C LEU A 85 -9.06 -1.72 -2.72
N ILE A 86 -8.88 -1.13 -3.92
CA ILE A 86 -10.00 -0.70 -4.74
C ILE A 86 -10.74 -1.93 -5.27
N SER A 87 -12.05 -1.97 -5.03
CA SER A 87 -12.93 -3.00 -5.55
C SER A 87 -14.30 -2.42 -5.90
N LYS A 88 -15.02 -3.07 -6.81
CA LYS A 88 -16.41 -2.71 -7.10
C LYS A 88 -17.27 -3.15 -5.93
N GLN A 89 -17.95 -2.18 -5.31
CA GLN A 89 -18.82 -2.40 -4.15
C GLN A 89 -20.18 -1.76 -4.37
N TRP A 90 -21.17 -2.25 -3.65
CA TRP A 90 -22.51 -1.68 -3.60
C TRP A 90 -22.65 -0.80 -2.38
N PHE A 91 -23.03 0.47 -2.58
CA PHE A 91 -23.22 1.43 -1.50
C PHE A 91 -24.70 1.85 -1.45
N VAL A 92 -25.25 1.92 -0.23
CA VAL A 92 -26.58 2.48 0.02
C VAL A 92 -26.40 3.94 0.41
N LYS A 93 -27.25 4.82 -0.11
CA LYS A 93 -27.24 6.27 0.13
C LYS A 93 -28.23 6.67 1.22
#